data_AF-A0A972LLA1-F1
#
_entry.id   AF-A0A972LLA1-F1
#
_cell.length_a   1.000
_cell.length_b   1.000
_cell.length_c   1.000
_cell.angle_alpha   90.00
_cell.angle_beta   90.00
_cell.angle_gamma   90.00
#
_symmetry.space_group_name_H-M   'P 1'
#
loop_
_entity.id
_entity.type
_entity.pdbx_description
1 polymer ?
#
loop_
_entity_poly.entity_id
_entity_poly.type
_entity_poly.pdbx_seq_one_letter_code
_entity_poly.pdbx_strand_id
1 'polypeptide(L)'
;MSQKVKTLLEQIHIALKKEVPTRGLLLPQGFDSANFQFVKGEHLLNFPYRYLDFPKHFKNKEMLTFRTLFWWGHFFVFALMLEGEFLAQYKRNILAHYSGFSDQGLFILMTETPWEWRLESKYLLEIRRDNQAEVKKALASRTFLKIHRYLNFDQAAVREGKGVHEALKTFRLLAPLLKS
;
A
#
# COMPACT_ATOMS: atom_id res chain seq x y z
N MET A 1 -5.85 -18.85 15.00
CA MET A 1 -5.25 -18.14 13.84
C MET A 1 -5.48 -16.63 13.88
N SER A 2 -6.70 -16.15 14.16
CA SER A 2 -7.01 -14.71 14.29
C SER A 2 -6.11 -13.92 15.26
N GLN A 3 -5.73 -14.51 16.41
CA GLN A 3 -4.85 -13.84 17.39
C GLN A 3 -3.43 -13.62 16.85
N LYS A 4 -2.87 -14.58 16.08
CA LYS A 4 -1.54 -14.44 15.46
C LYS A 4 -1.52 -13.30 14.44
N VAL A 5 -2.56 -13.19 13.62
CA VAL A 5 -2.70 -12.08 12.65
C VAL A 5 -2.82 -10.74 13.36
N LYS A 6 -3.60 -10.67 14.45
CA LYS A 6 -3.69 -9.46 15.28
C LYS A 6 -2.32 -9.04 15.80
N THR A 7 -1.58 -9.95 16.45
CA THR A 7 -0.24 -9.67 16.98
C THR A 7 0.74 -9.26 15.89
N LEU A 8 0.68 -9.89 14.71
CA LEU A 8 1.50 -9.50 13.56
C LEU A 8 1.21 -8.05 13.12
N LEU A 9 -0.07 -7.66 12.99
CA LEU A 9 -0.43 -6.30 12.63
C LEU A 9 0.01 -5.28 13.69
N GLU A 10 -0.07 -5.63 14.97
CA GLU A 10 0.46 -4.80 16.07
C GLU A 10 1.98 -4.62 15.99
N GLN A 11 2.72 -5.69 15.70
CA GLN A 11 4.17 -5.63 15.50
C GLN A 11 4.55 -4.79 14.27
N ILE A 12 3.80 -4.92 13.18
CA ILE A 12 3.98 -4.10 11.97
C ILE A 12 3.75 -2.62 12.30
N HIS A 13 2.70 -2.29 13.05
CA HIS A 13 2.44 -0.91 13.47
C HIS A 13 3.59 -0.33 14.30
N ILE A 14 4.08 -1.08 15.30
CA ILE A 14 5.24 -0.66 16.12
C ILE A 14 6.48 -0.44 15.25
N ALA A 15 6.72 -1.31 14.27
CA ALA A 15 7.86 -1.21 13.39
C ALA A 15 7.75 0.00 12.43
N LEU A 16 6.60 0.19 11.79
CA LEU A 16 6.35 1.33 10.89
C LEU A 16 6.44 2.67 11.63
N LYS A 17 5.99 2.75 12.89
CA LYS A 17 6.12 3.96 13.72
C LYS A 17 7.55 4.47 13.85
N LYS A 18 8.54 3.57 13.77
CA LYS A 18 9.97 3.93 13.81
C LYS A 18 10.50 4.43 12.47
N GLU A 19 9.83 4.10 11.36
CA GLU A 19 10.27 4.42 10.00
C GLU A 19 9.64 5.68 9.43
N VAL A 20 8.42 6.05 9.84
CA VAL A 20 7.72 7.23 9.29
C VAL A 20 8.42 8.50 9.80
N PRO A 21 9.20 9.22 8.97
CA PRO A 21 9.79 10.47 9.40
C PRO A 21 8.69 11.53 9.57
N THR A 22 8.83 12.39 10.58
CA THR A 22 7.92 13.53 10.79
C THR A 22 8.22 14.72 9.90
N ARG A 23 9.28 14.67 9.07
CA ARG A 23 9.74 15.78 8.21
C ARG A 23 10.07 15.29 6.80
N GLY A 24 9.91 16.18 5.82
CA GLY A 24 10.26 15.93 4.41
C GLY A 24 9.28 15.02 3.66
N LEU A 25 8.09 14.79 4.22
CA LEU A 25 7.02 14.07 3.55
C LEU A 25 5.95 15.04 3.05
N LEU A 26 5.46 14.79 1.85
CA LEU A 26 4.21 15.31 1.31
C LEU A 26 3.07 14.67 2.10
N LEU A 27 2.47 15.45 2.99
CA LEU A 27 1.42 14.99 3.89
C LEU A 27 0.22 15.94 3.79
N PRO A 28 -1.01 15.40 3.70
CA PRO A 28 -2.26 16.14 3.86
C PRO A 28 -2.26 17.21 4.95
N GLN A 29 -2.99 18.29 4.73
CA GLN A 29 -3.22 19.29 5.78
C GLN A 29 -3.93 18.63 6.98
N GLY A 30 -3.39 18.85 8.19
CA GLY A 30 -3.93 18.25 9.41
C GLY A 30 -3.67 16.74 9.52
N PHE A 31 -2.67 16.24 8.81
CA PHE A 31 -2.16 14.89 9.00
C PHE A 31 -1.72 14.67 10.46
N ASP A 32 -2.29 13.65 11.10
CA ASP A 32 -1.90 13.21 12.44
C ASP A 32 -1.00 11.97 12.35
N SER A 33 0.28 12.16 12.69
CA SER A 33 1.29 11.09 12.69
C SER A 33 1.02 9.96 13.68
N ALA A 34 0.13 10.19 14.67
CA ALA A 34 -0.28 9.17 15.62
C ALA A 34 -1.52 8.39 15.18
N ASN A 35 -2.21 8.80 14.11
CA ASN A 35 -3.46 8.19 13.67
C ASN A 35 -3.22 6.84 12.96
N PHE A 36 -3.94 5.81 13.41
CA PHE A 36 -3.93 4.46 12.84
C PHE A 36 -5.31 3.81 12.99
N GLN A 37 -5.54 2.70 12.30
CA GLN A 37 -6.74 1.89 12.51
C GLN A 37 -6.45 0.41 12.33
N PHE A 38 -6.97 -0.41 13.25
CA PHE A 38 -7.10 -1.85 13.04
C PHE A 38 -8.55 -2.19 12.73
N VAL A 39 -8.77 -3.01 11.71
CA VAL A 39 -10.11 -3.45 11.32
C VAL A 39 -10.14 -4.97 11.20
N LYS A 40 -11.28 -5.54 11.59
CA LYS A 40 -11.67 -6.93 11.33
C LYS A 40 -12.99 -6.89 10.56
N GLY A 41 -13.10 -7.68 9.51
CA GLY A 41 -14.34 -7.86 8.76
C GLY A 41 -14.48 -9.29 8.24
N GLU A 42 -15.69 -9.63 7.81
CA GLU A 42 -16.05 -11.00 7.39
C GLU A 42 -16.53 -11.06 5.92
N HIS A 43 -16.66 -9.92 5.24
CA HIS A 43 -17.35 -9.81 3.95
C HIS A 43 -16.54 -9.12 2.85
N LEU A 44 -15.23 -9.38 2.76
CA LEU A 44 -14.48 -9.01 1.55
C LEU A 44 -14.62 -10.14 0.54
N LEU A 45 -15.58 -10.00 -0.38
CA LEU A 45 -16.04 -11.05 -1.30
C LEU A 45 -16.41 -12.35 -0.58
N ASN A 46 -17.07 -12.24 0.58
CA ASN A 46 -17.45 -13.36 1.46
C ASN A 46 -16.30 -14.08 2.15
N PHE A 47 -15.11 -13.46 2.21
CA PHE A 47 -13.99 -13.96 2.99
C PHE A 47 -13.64 -13.04 4.16
N PRO A 48 -13.23 -13.61 5.31
CA PRO A 48 -12.70 -12.86 6.42
C PRO A 48 -11.47 -12.06 6.05
N TYR A 49 -11.28 -10.93 6.72
CA TYR A 49 -10.10 -10.10 6.56
C TYR A 49 -9.78 -9.29 7.83
N ARG A 50 -8.51 -8.92 7.97
CA ARG A 50 -8.02 -7.99 8.99
C ARG A 50 -7.02 -7.05 8.36
N TYR A 51 -7.05 -5.78 8.73
CA TYR A 51 -6.03 -4.86 8.26
C TYR A 51 -5.58 -3.86 9.32
N LEU A 52 -4.38 -3.34 9.09
CA LEU A 52 -3.84 -2.13 9.71
C LEU A 52 -3.79 -1.05 8.64
N ASP A 53 -4.30 0.13 8.96
CA ASP A 53 -4.00 1.38 8.26
C ASP A 53 -3.04 2.20 9.11
N PHE A 54 -1.77 2.33 8.66
CA PHE A 54 -0.79 3.22 9.28
C PHE A 54 0.41 3.46 8.34
N PRO A 55 0.81 4.73 8.08
CA PRO A 55 0.12 5.98 8.46
C PRO A 55 -1.30 6.05 7.91
N LYS A 56 -2.16 6.90 8.49
CA LYS A 56 -3.58 6.99 8.11
C LYS A 56 -4.10 8.42 8.10
N HIS A 57 -4.67 8.83 6.97
CA HIS A 57 -5.44 10.05 6.81
C HIS A 57 -6.58 9.78 5.83
N PHE A 58 -7.82 10.01 6.29
CA PHE A 58 -9.03 9.96 5.47
C PHE A 58 -9.91 11.14 5.89
N LYS A 59 -9.89 12.23 5.13
CA LYS A 59 -10.64 13.45 5.44
C LYS A 59 -10.87 14.26 4.17
N ASN A 60 -12.05 14.85 4.00
CA ASN A 60 -12.33 15.81 2.91
C ASN A 60 -11.93 15.33 1.49
N LYS A 61 -12.14 14.05 1.17
CA LYS A 61 -11.70 13.39 -0.09
C LYS A 61 -10.18 13.25 -0.25
N GLU A 62 -9.40 13.49 0.80
CA GLU A 62 -8.00 13.10 0.87
C GLU A 62 -7.87 11.70 1.46
N MET A 63 -6.97 10.93 0.87
CA MET A 63 -6.62 9.60 1.32
C MET A 63 -5.10 9.50 1.32
N LEU A 64 -4.53 9.19 2.49
CA LEU A 64 -3.15 8.72 2.60
C LEU A 64 -3.17 7.57 3.58
N THR A 65 -2.93 6.36 3.09
CA THR A 65 -2.65 5.27 4.01
C THR A 65 -1.72 4.23 3.42
N PHE A 66 -0.88 3.66 4.28
CA PHE A 66 -0.26 2.39 4.02
C PHE A 66 -1.06 1.31 4.73
N ARG A 67 -1.81 0.53 3.95
CA ARG A 67 -2.63 -0.58 4.44
C ARG A 67 -1.84 -1.88 4.40
N THR A 68 -1.80 -2.57 5.52
CA THR A 68 -1.42 -3.98 5.60
C THR A 68 -2.68 -4.82 5.76
N LEU A 69 -3.05 -5.59 4.74
CA LEU A 69 -4.26 -6.42 4.67
C LEU A 69 -3.91 -7.91 4.72
N PHE A 70 -4.46 -8.62 5.69
CA PHE A 70 -4.55 -10.07 5.69
C PHE A 70 -5.93 -10.47 5.18
N TRP A 71 -6.00 -11.18 4.05
CA TRP A 71 -7.24 -11.65 3.45
C TRP A 71 -7.24 -13.19 3.38
N TRP A 72 -8.12 -13.81 4.17
CA TRP A 72 -8.13 -15.28 4.31
C TRP A 72 -8.45 -15.97 2.98
N GLY A 73 -7.74 -17.05 2.68
CA GLY A 73 -7.87 -17.80 1.43
C GLY A 73 -7.30 -17.10 0.19
N HIS A 74 -6.72 -15.91 0.36
CA HIS A 74 -6.18 -15.10 -0.74
C HIS A 74 -4.70 -14.78 -0.50
N PHE A 75 -4.41 -13.60 0.05
CA PHE A 75 -3.06 -13.07 0.14
C PHE A 75 -2.85 -12.25 1.40
N PHE A 76 -1.57 -12.01 1.71
CA PHE A 76 -1.15 -10.89 2.53
C PHE A 76 -0.73 -9.75 1.61
N VAL A 77 -1.32 -8.57 1.77
CA VAL A 77 -1.19 -7.47 0.80
C VAL A 77 -0.81 -6.19 1.51
N PHE A 78 0.16 -5.49 0.94
CA PHE A 78 0.50 -4.13 1.33
C PHE A 78 0.02 -3.18 0.24
N ALA A 79 -0.55 -2.05 0.61
CA ALA A 79 -0.93 -1.03 -0.37
C ALA A 79 -0.67 0.38 0.16
N LEU A 80 0.00 1.21 -0.63
CA LEU A 80 -0.01 2.66 -0.43
C LEU A 80 -1.17 3.24 -1.23
N MET A 81 -2.09 3.93 -0.56
CA MET A 81 -3.30 4.53 -1.11
C MET A 81 -3.20 6.05 -0.97
N LEU A 82 -3.35 6.77 -2.08
CA LEU A 82 -3.08 8.20 -2.21
C LEU A 82 -4.17 8.89 -3.02
N GLU A 83 -4.77 9.93 -2.48
CA GLU A 83 -5.76 10.82 -3.12
C GLU A 83 -5.67 12.20 -2.45
N GLY A 84 -5.99 13.26 -3.18
CA GLY A 84 -5.98 14.63 -2.66
C GLY A 84 -4.89 15.51 -3.27
N GLU A 85 -4.55 16.59 -2.56
CA GLU A 85 -3.73 17.72 -3.01
C GLU A 85 -2.40 17.28 -3.66
N PHE A 86 -1.72 16.32 -3.04
CA PHE A 86 -0.39 15.88 -3.48
C PHE A 86 -0.39 14.82 -4.57
N LEU A 87 -1.55 14.38 -5.07
CA LEU A 87 -1.64 13.28 -6.04
C LEU A 87 -0.78 13.52 -7.29
N ALA A 88 -0.77 14.74 -7.81
CA ALA A 88 0.05 15.08 -8.98
C ALA A 88 1.54 14.89 -8.70
N GLN A 89 2.00 15.24 -7.50
CA GLN A 89 3.40 15.05 -7.09
C GLN A 89 3.72 13.58 -6.86
N TYR A 90 2.83 12.81 -6.22
CA TYR A 90 3.02 11.37 -6.05
C TYR A 90 3.20 10.64 -7.38
N LYS A 91 2.40 10.98 -8.40
CA LYS A 91 2.54 10.43 -9.76
C LYS A 91 3.88 10.81 -10.39
N ARG A 92 4.34 12.06 -10.22
CA ARG A 92 5.67 12.48 -10.68
C ARG A 92 6.78 11.70 -9.98
N ASN A 93 6.66 11.45 -8.69
CA ASN A 93 7.65 10.70 -7.91
C ASN A 93 7.78 9.24 -8.38
N ILE A 94 6.68 8.59 -8.82
CA ILE A 94 6.77 7.27 -9.47
C ILE A 94 7.69 7.33 -10.68
N LEU A 95 7.47 8.30 -11.57
CA LEU A 95 8.19 8.40 -12.83
C LEU A 95 9.66 8.84 -12.63
N ALA A 96 9.91 9.70 -11.64
CA ALA A 96 11.25 10.17 -11.30
C ALA A 96 12.13 9.06 -10.70
N HIS A 97 11.54 8.13 -9.94
CA HIS A 97 12.24 7.01 -9.30
C HIS A 97 11.90 5.66 -9.93
N TYR A 98 11.50 5.65 -11.21
CA TYR A 98 10.92 4.49 -11.87
C TYR A 98 11.80 3.23 -11.81
N SER A 99 13.11 3.37 -12.02
CA SER A 99 14.07 2.26 -11.94
C SER A 99 14.11 1.58 -10.57
N GLY A 100 13.81 2.32 -9.49
CA GLY A 100 13.70 1.77 -8.14
C GLY A 100 12.39 1.01 -7.89
N PHE A 101 11.35 1.28 -8.69
CA PHE A 101 10.05 0.61 -8.59
C PHE A 101 9.89 -0.57 -9.55
N SER A 102 10.54 -0.52 -10.71
CA SER A 102 10.44 -1.55 -11.75
C SER A 102 10.92 -2.91 -11.26
N ASP A 103 10.19 -3.96 -11.63
CA ASP A 103 10.49 -5.38 -11.37
C ASP A 103 10.52 -5.73 -9.86
N GLN A 104 9.86 -4.92 -9.01
CA GLN A 104 9.78 -5.14 -7.56
C GLN A 104 8.49 -5.88 -7.13
N GLY A 105 7.71 -6.39 -8.08
CA GLY A 105 6.39 -6.98 -7.82
C GLY A 105 5.38 -5.95 -7.32
N LEU A 106 5.44 -4.73 -7.86
CA LEU A 106 4.52 -3.64 -7.57
C LEU A 106 3.46 -3.54 -8.66
N PHE A 107 2.22 -3.34 -8.24
CA PHE A 107 1.06 -3.26 -9.14
C PHE A 107 0.28 -1.98 -8.87
N ILE A 108 -0.06 -1.24 -9.91
CA ILE A 108 -0.92 -0.06 -9.83
C ILE A 108 -2.36 -0.52 -10.05
N LEU A 109 -3.27 -0.16 -9.14
CA LEU A 109 -4.69 -0.48 -9.26
C LEU A 109 -5.35 0.30 -10.39
N MET A 110 -5.99 -0.40 -11.32
CA MET A 110 -6.53 0.12 -12.57
C MET A 110 -8.03 0.42 -12.57
N THR A 111 -8.73 0.13 -11.48
CA THR A 111 -10.18 0.32 -11.35
C THR A 111 -10.58 1.77 -11.10
N GLU A 112 -11.88 2.07 -11.23
CA GLU A 112 -12.46 3.39 -10.94
C GLU A 112 -12.53 3.72 -9.44
N THR A 113 -12.50 2.70 -8.59
CA THR A 113 -12.53 2.86 -7.13
C THR A 113 -11.26 2.32 -6.49
N PRO A 114 -10.83 2.85 -5.33
CA PRO A 114 -9.63 2.37 -4.64
C PRO A 114 -9.85 1.08 -3.84
N TRP A 115 -11.06 0.52 -3.86
CA TRP A 115 -11.49 -0.55 -2.94
C TRP A 115 -11.33 -1.96 -3.48
N GLU A 116 -10.77 -2.11 -4.68
CA GLU A 116 -10.45 -3.41 -5.26
C GLU A 116 -9.14 -3.98 -4.68
N TRP A 117 -9.13 -5.29 -4.44
CA TRP A 117 -8.05 -6.03 -3.78
C TRP A 117 -7.63 -7.30 -4.52
N ARG A 118 -8.41 -7.76 -5.49
CA ARG A 118 -8.12 -8.99 -6.25
C ARG A 118 -6.84 -8.86 -7.07
N LEU A 119 -6.05 -9.93 -7.07
CA LEU A 119 -4.86 -10.09 -7.89
C LEU A 119 -5.26 -10.62 -9.27
N GLU A 120 -5.84 -9.76 -10.10
CA GLU A 120 -6.24 -10.09 -11.48
C GLU A 120 -5.67 -9.06 -12.47
N SER A 121 -5.16 -9.53 -13.61
CA SER A 121 -4.52 -8.68 -14.64
C SER A 121 -5.44 -7.58 -15.17
N LYS A 122 -6.76 -7.82 -15.23
CA LYS A 122 -7.73 -6.81 -15.65
C LYS A 122 -7.86 -5.62 -14.69
N TYR A 123 -7.43 -5.77 -13.44
CA TYR A 123 -7.48 -4.74 -12.41
C TYR A 123 -6.13 -4.12 -12.11
N LEU A 124 -5.02 -4.67 -12.61
CA LEU A 124 -3.69 -4.33 -12.13
C LEU A 124 -2.72 -4.13 -13.30
N LEU A 125 -1.94 -3.07 -13.22
CA LEU A 125 -0.78 -2.85 -14.09
C LEU A 125 0.49 -3.06 -13.28
N GLU A 126 1.27 -4.07 -13.62
CA GLU A 126 2.59 -4.27 -13.01
C GLU A 126 3.56 -3.17 -13.45
N ILE A 127 4.41 -2.71 -12.52
CA ILE A 127 5.50 -1.78 -12.82
C ILE A 127 6.73 -2.61 -13.22
N ARG A 128 7.04 -2.66 -14.51
CA ARG A 128 8.16 -3.39 -15.09
C ARG A 128 9.15 -2.45 -15.76
N ARG A 129 10.39 -2.89 -15.93
CA ARG A 129 11.42 -2.05 -16.55
C ARG A 129 11.07 -1.61 -17.97
N ASP A 130 10.30 -2.42 -18.69
CA ASP A 130 9.99 -2.25 -20.11
C ASP A 130 8.69 -1.45 -20.38
N ASN A 131 7.92 -1.06 -19.35
CA ASN A 131 6.58 -0.48 -19.53
C ASN A 131 6.40 0.93 -18.93
N GLN A 132 7.46 1.72 -18.80
CA GLN A 132 7.39 3.07 -18.25
C GLN A 132 6.40 3.99 -18.99
N ALA A 133 6.33 3.88 -20.32
CA ALA A 133 5.38 4.66 -21.13
C ALA A 133 3.92 4.28 -20.83
N GLU A 134 3.64 2.99 -20.65
CA GLU A 134 2.32 2.47 -20.27
C GLU A 134 1.93 2.96 -18.87
N VAL A 135 2.85 2.87 -17.90
CA VAL A 135 2.64 3.39 -16.54
C VAL A 135 2.37 4.89 -16.57
N LYS A 136 3.13 5.68 -17.33
CA LYS A 136 2.90 7.13 -17.47
C LYS A 136 1.48 7.42 -18.01
N LYS A 137 1.05 6.68 -19.03
CA LYS A 137 -0.31 6.82 -19.60
C LYS A 137 -1.38 6.43 -18.57
N ALA A 138 -1.18 5.33 -17.85
CA ALA A 138 -2.09 4.85 -16.82
C ALA A 138 -2.27 5.84 -15.66
N LEU A 139 -1.21 6.55 -15.27
CA LEU A 139 -1.26 7.53 -14.18
C LEU A 139 -1.96 8.83 -14.58
N ALA A 140 -1.96 9.22 -15.86
CA ALA A 140 -2.40 10.53 -16.30
C ALA A 140 -3.88 10.82 -15.95
N SER A 141 -4.78 9.87 -16.19
CA SER A 141 -6.22 10.07 -16.03
C SER A 141 -6.78 9.78 -14.63
N ARG A 142 -5.93 9.37 -13.68
CA ARG A 142 -6.44 8.88 -12.38
C ARG A 142 -6.76 9.97 -11.38
N THR A 143 -7.84 9.77 -10.63
CA THR A 143 -8.20 10.60 -9.47
C THR A 143 -7.61 10.11 -8.16
N PHE A 144 -7.03 8.91 -8.12
CA PHE A 144 -6.28 8.37 -6.98
C PHE A 144 -5.10 7.52 -7.47
N LEU A 145 -4.24 7.13 -6.55
CA LEU A 145 -3.14 6.20 -6.79
C LEU A 145 -3.19 5.14 -5.69
N LYS A 146 -3.24 3.87 -6.09
CA LYS A 146 -3.08 2.74 -5.19
C LYS A 146 -2.05 1.79 -5.78
N ILE A 147 -0.99 1.54 -5.02
CA ILE A 147 0.08 0.62 -5.41
C ILE A 147 0.11 -0.53 -4.43
N HIS A 148 -0.05 -1.74 -4.95
CA HIS A 148 -0.05 -2.98 -4.19
C HIS A 148 1.27 -3.72 -4.31
N ARG A 149 1.65 -4.42 -3.24
CA ARG A 149 2.60 -5.53 -3.26
C ARG A 149 1.94 -6.73 -2.58
N TYR A 150 1.86 -7.84 -3.30
CA TYR A 150 1.21 -9.07 -2.85
C TYR A 150 2.24 -10.07 -2.33
N LEU A 151 1.91 -10.75 -1.23
CA LEU A 151 2.63 -11.92 -0.74
C LEU A 151 1.69 -13.12 -0.70
N ASN A 152 2.05 -14.16 -1.44
CA ASN A 152 1.33 -15.44 -1.37
C ASN A 152 1.66 -16.14 -0.05
N PHE A 153 0.67 -16.85 0.52
CA PHE A 153 0.85 -17.62 1.75
C PHE A 153 1.93 -18.72 1.64
N ASP A 154 2.20 -19.19 0.42
CA ASP A 154 3.24 -20.19 0.17
C ASP A 154 4.65 -19.62 0.12
N GLN A 155 4.80 -18.29 0.10
CA GLN A 155 6.13 -17.69 0.17
C GLN A 155 6.75 -17.93 1.55
N ALA A 156 8.04 -18.27 1.55
CA ALA A 156 8.84 -18.49 2.74
C ALA A 156 8.67 -17.36 3.77
N ALA A 157 8.56 -16.11 3.32
CA ALA A 157 8.36 -14.95 4.19
C ALA A 157 7.08 -15.03 5.06
N VAL A 158 5.98 -15.56 4.54
CA VAL A 158 4.73 -15.69 5.30
C VAL A 158 4.80 -16.87 6.27
N ARG A 159 5.42 -17.98 5.84
CA ARG A 159 5.58 -19.21 6.65
C ARG A 159 6.60 -19.04 7.79
N GLU A 160 7.68 -18.31 7.54
CA GLU A 160 8.76 -18.03 8.50
C GLU A 160 8.46 -16.84 9.41
N GLY A 161 7.26 -16.26 9.35
CA GLY A 161 6.87 -15.14 10.20
C GLY A 161 7.57 -13.82 9.88
N LYS A 162 8.10 -13.65 8.65
CA LYS A 162 8.77 -12.43 8.18
C LYS A 162 7.80 -11.31 7.77
N GLY A 163 6.53 -11.36 8.19
CA GLY A 163 5.52 -10.36 7.82
C GLY A 163 5.89 -8.93 8.20
N VAL A 164 6.57 -8.73 9.35
CA VAL A 164 7.11 -7.42 9.74
C VAL A 164 8.19 -6.95 8.77
N HIS A 165 9.14 -7.83 8.43
CA HIS A 165 10.22 -7.51 7.49
C HIS A 165 9.67 -7.11 6.13
N GLU A 166 8.70 -7.86 5.60
CA GLU A 166 8.11 -7.54 4.30
C GLU A 166 7.27 -6.27 4.31
N ALA A 167 6.60 -5.95 5.42
CA ALA A 167 5.89 -4.69 5.58
C ALA A 167 6.86 -3.50 5.51
N LEU A 168 7.96 -3.57 6.28
CA LEU A 168 8.98 -2.53 6.28
C LEU A 168 9.67 -2.40 4.93
N LYS A 169 10.03 -3.52 4.30
CA LYS A 169 10.61 -3.55 2.96
C LYS A 169 9.69 -2.86 1.96
N THR A 170 8.40 -3.19 1.98
CA THR A 170 7.42 -2.57 1.08
C THR A 170 7.24 -1.08 1.36
N PHE A 171 7.13 -0.69 2.63
CA PHE A 171 7.00 0.71 3.00
C PHE A 171 8.21 1.53 2.54
N ARG A 172 9.43 1.06 2.81
CA ARG A 172 10.67 1.71 2.36
C ARG A 172 10.78 1.81 0.85
N LEU A 173 10.36 0.75 0.14
CA LEU A 173 10.30 0.75 -1.32
C LEU A 173 9.36 1.86 -1.84
N LEU A 174 8.21 2.07 -1.20
CA LEU A 174 7.21 3.08 -1.60
C LEU A 174 7.45 4.47 -1.00
N ALA A 175 8.30 4.60 0.03
CA ALA A 175 8.59 5.85 0.72
C ALA A 175 9.06 7.00 -0.20
N PRO A 176 9.84 6.78 -1.29
CA PRO A 176 10.18 7.85 -2.23
C PRO A 176 8.97 8.54 -2.85
N LEU A 177 7.80 7.88 -2.91
CA LEU A 177 6.57 8.51 -3.39
C LEU A 177 6.12 9.65 -2.49
N LEU A 178 6.38 9.55 -1.19
CA LEU A 178 5.91 10.52 -0.21
C LEU A 178 6.90 11.68 -0.02
N LYS A 179 8.05 11.71 -0.68
CA LYS A 179 9.04 12.77 -0.49
C LYS A 179 8.65 14.05 -1.24
N SER A 180 8.85 15.20 -0.59
CA SER A 180 8.67 16.54 -1.16
C SER A 180 9.70 16.88 -2.21
#